data_AF-A0A060CIW4-F1
#
_entry.id   AF-A0A060CIW4-F1
#
_cell.length_a   1.000
_cell.length_b   1.000
_cell.length_c   1.000
_cell.angle_alpha   90.00
_cell.angle_beta   90.00
_cell.angle_gamma   90.00
#
_symmetry.space_group_name_H-M   'P 1'
#
loop_
_entity.id
_entity.type
_entity.pdbx_description
1 polymer ?
#
loop_
_entity_poly.entity_id
_entity_poly.type
_entity_poly.pdbx_seq_one_letter_code
_entity_poly.pdbx_strand_id
1 'polypeptide(L)'
;MLPEVARRGGAFIGLNPIHALYPASPESASPYSPSSRRWLNIIYIDVNAEEDFTDNSQAQAWWRQPQTQSRIHAAREALWVDYSEVMALKITALRMAWQQFTLRHHHDERVAAFQRFIAEGGESLWHQAVYDVAHRQHQTQGNARCGWETWP
;
A
#
# COMPACT_ATOMS: atom_id res chain seq x y z
N MET A 1 12.04 2.17 15.96
CA MET A 1 13.42 2.15 15.45
C MET A 1 14.08 3.53 15.51
N LEU A 2 13.48 4.57 14.92
CA LEU A 2 14.01 5.95 14.97
C LEU A 2 14.35 6.43 16.41
N PRO A 3 13.44 6.35 17.40
CA PRO A 3 13.76 6.76 18.78
C PRO A 3 14.89 5.93 19.40
N GLU A 4 14.99 4.66 19.03
CA GLU A 4 16.02 3.74 19.52
C GLU A 4 17.41 4.11 18.99
N VAL A 5 17.51 4.44 17.70
CA VAL A 5 18.76 4.86 17.05
C VAL A 5 19.22 6.20 17.62
N ALA A 6 18.30 7.18 17.70
CA ALA A 6 18.60 8.51 18.23
C ALA A 6 19.08 8.46 19.69
N ARG A 7 18.41 7.68 20.55
CA ARG A 7 18.79 7.51 21.95
C ARG A 7 20.17 6.87 22.13
N ARG A 8 20.67 6.14 21.13
CA ARG A 8 22.01 5.54 21.11
C ARG A 8 23.06 6.40 20.38
N GLY A 9 22.71 7.65 20.02
CA GLY A 9 23.61 8.58 19.35
C GLY A 9 23.73 8.41 17.84
N GLY A 10 22.87 7.58 17.21
CA GLY A 10 22.82 7.47 15.76
C GLY A 10 22.20 8.70 15.10
N ALA A 11 22.78 9.17 14.00
CA ALA A 11 22.39 10.42 13.34
C ALA A 11 21.29 10.24 12.27
N PHE A 12 21.18 9.07 11.64
CA PHE A 12 20.19 8.79 10.61
C PHE A 12 19.94 7.28 10.44
N ILE A 13 18.90 6.93 9.68
CA ILE A 13 18.62 5.58 9.19
C ILE A 13 18.64 5.63 7.66
N GLY A 14 19.51 4.84 7.04
CA GLY A 14 19.50 4.65 5.59
C GLY A 14 18.40 3.67 5.18
N LEU A 15 17.74 3.94 4.05
CA LEU A 15 16.70 3.09 3.48
C LEU A 15 17.15 2.55 2.12
N ASN A 16 16.65 1.37 1.76
CA ASN A 16 16.60 0.95 0.36
C ASN A 16 15.71 1.92 -0.45
N PRO A 17 15.78 1.90 -1.78
CA PRO A 17 14.82 2.65 -2.59
C PRO A 17 13.38 2.24 -2.25
N ILE A 18 12.54 3.22 -1.95
CA ILE A 18 11.12 3.04 -1.57
C ILE A 18 10.16 3.41 -2.71
N HIS A 19 10.66 3.33 -3.94
CA HIS A 19 9.96 3.68 -5.17
C HIS A 19 8.72 2.80 -5.41
N ALA A 20 7.71 3.34 -6.08
CA ALA A 20 6.52 2.59 -6.48
C ALA A 20 6.92 1.35 -7.27
N LEU A 21 6.44 0.20 -6.80
CA LEU A 21 6.58 -1.10 -7.46
C LEU A 21 5.22 -1.51 -8.06
N TYR A 22 4.85 -2.78 -7.95
CA TYR A 22 3.70 -3.34 -8.65
C TYR A 22 2.74 -4.04 -7.65
N PRO A 23 1.72 -3.36 -7.11
CA PRO A 23 0.79 -3.98 -6.17
C PRO A 23 0.03 -5.19 -6.73
N ALA A 24 -0.15 -5.23 -8.06
CA ALA A 24 -0.77 -6.34 -8.75
C ALA A 24 0.19 -7.52 -9.03
N SER A 25 1.51 -7.32 -8.88
CA SER A 25 2.55 -8.35 -9.00
C SER A 25 3.56 -8.20 -7.84
N PRO A 26 3.13 -8.47 -6.59
CA PRO A 26 3.91 -8.13 -5.40
C PRO A 26 5.26 -8.88 -5.30
N GLU A 27 5.37 -10.05 -5.93
CA GLU A 27 6.63 -10.81 -6.03
C GLU A 27 7.69 -10.13 -6.91
N SER A 28 7.30 -9.15 -7.75
CA SER A 28 8.24 -8.27 -8.47
C SER A 28 8.81 -7.22 -7.51
N ALA A 29 9.53 -7.69 -6.50
CA ALA A 29 9.87 -6.96 -5.28
C ALA A 29 11.23 -6.24 -5.31
N SER A 30 11.96 -6.29 -6.42
CA SER A 30 13.26 -5.60 -6.52
C SER A 30 13.07 -4.08 -6.45
N PRO A 31 13.66 -3.38 -5.45
CA PRO A 31 13.55 -1.93 -5.33
C PRO A 31 14.31 -1.18 -6.45
N TYR A 32 15.10 -1.90 -7.24
CA TYR A 32 15.91 -1.37 -8.35
C TYR A 32 15.26 -1.52 -9.72
N SER A 33 14.08 -2.16 -9.79
CA SER A 33 13.26 -2.24 -11.02
C SER A 33 11.88 -1.62 -10.77
N PRO A 34 11.80 -0.31 -10.42
CA PRO A 34 10.54 0.30 -10.03
C PRO A 34 9.63 0.64 -11.21
N SER A 35 8.33 0.70 -10.94
CA SER A 35 7.34 1.30 -11.84
C SER A 35 7.61 2.81 -12.01
N SER A 36 7.90 3.50 -10.90
CA SER A 36 8.22 4.92 -10.92
C SER A 36 9.15 5.30 -9.78
N ARG A 37 10.17 6.11 -10.09
CA ARG A 37 11.05 6.71 -9.08
C ARG A 37 10.45 7.93 -8.39
N ARG A 38 9.33 8.46 -8.88
CA ARG A 38 8.63 9.64 -8.33
C ARG A 38 7.65 9.28 -7.21
N TRP A 39 7.07 8.09 -7.27
CA TRP A 39 6.02 7.63 -6.35
C TRP A 39 6.54 6.56 -5.39
N LEU A 40 5.74 6.22 -4.39
CA LEU A 40 6.14 5.38 -3.26
C LEU A 40 5.56 3.97 -3.33
N ASN A 41 6.29 2.99 -2.79
CA ASN A 41 5.80 1.63 -2.64
C ASN A 41 4.75 1.56 -1.52
N ILE A 42 3.49 1.32 -1.89
CA ILE A 42 2.37 1.27 -0.95
C ILE A 42 2.44 0.08 0.03
N ILE A 43 3.30 -0.92 -0.20
CA ILE A 43 3.47 -2.02 0.76
C ILE A 43 3.98 -1.52 2.12
N TYR A 44 4.64 -0.35 2.16
CA TYR A 44 5.17 0.24 3.38
C TYR A 44 4.15 1.02 4.20
N ILE A 45 2.91 1.18 3.72
CA ILE A 45 1.84 1.83 4.50
C ILE A 45 1.60 1.04 5.79
N ASP A 46 1.68 1.72 6.94
CA ASP A 46 1.26 1.15 8.22
C ASP A 46 -0.25 1.30 8.37
N VAL A 47 -0.95 0.20 8.11
CA VAL A 47 -2.41 0.13 8.18
C VAL A 47 -2.93 0.39 9.61
N ASN A 48 -2.13 0.11 10.64
CA ASN A 48 -2.54 0.33 12.03
C ASN A 48 -2.57 1.82 12.41
N ALA A 49 -1.88 2.66 11.64
CA ALA A 49 -1.87 4.11 11.80
C ALA A 49 -2.98 4.80 11.00
N GLU A 50 -3.75 4.04 10.19
CA GLU A 50 -4.85 4.58 9.40
C GLU A 50 -6.13 4.64 10.23
N GLU A 51 -6.60 5.85 10.53
CA GLU A 51 -7.77 6.11 11.38
C GLU A 51 -9.04 5.52 10.76
N ASP A 52 -9.21 5.65 9.44
CA ASP A 52 -10.37 5.09 8.73
C ASP A 52 -10.34 3.55 8.70
N PHE A 53 -9.21 2.92 9.01
CA PHE A 53 -9.15 1.48 9.27
C PHE A 53 -9.48 1.15 10.73
N THR A 54 -8.90 1.88 11.69
CA THR A 54 -9.10 1.62 13.13
C THR A 54 -10.54 1.85 13.57
N ASP A 55 -11.19 2.86 12.99
CA ASP A 55 -12.53 3.31 13.39
C ASP A 55 -13.64 2.63 12.58
N ASN A 56 -13.29 1.91 11.52
CA ASN A 56 -14.23 1.16 10.71
C ASN A 56 -14.58 -0.18 11.37
N SER A 57 -15.81 -0.30 11.88
CA SER A 57 -16.31 -1.50 12.57
C SER A 57 -16.25 -2.77 11.71
N GLN A 58 -16.51 -2.66 10.39
CA GLN A 58 -16.40 -3.78 9.44
C GLN A 58 -14.93 -4.19 9.25
N ALA A 59 -14.02 -3.22 9.12
CA ALA A 59 -12.59 -3.48 9.02
C ALA A 59 -12.06 -4.17 10.29
N GLN A 60 -12.50 -3.71 11.45
CA GLN A 60 -12.14 -4.31 12.74
C GLN A 60 -12.76 -5.69 12.95
N ALA A 61 -13.97 -5.93 12.45
CA ALA A 61 -14.57 -7.26 12.44
C ALA A 61 -13.76 -8.24 11.59
N TRP A 62 -13.38 -7.83 10.36
CA TRP A 62 -12.50 -8.60 9.48
C TRP A 62 -11.13 -8.86 10.12
N TRP A 63 -10.52 -7.84 10.74
CA TRP A 63 -9.23 -7.94 11.41
C TRP A 63 -9.26 -9.00 12.52
N ARG A 64 -10.32 -9.02 13.34
CA ARG A 64 -10.47 -9.99 14.45
C ARG A 64 -10.85 -11.40 14.02
N GLN A 65 -11.15 -11.66 12.75
CA GLN A 65 -11.49 -13.01 12.29
C GLN A 65 -10.30 -13.97 12.52
N PRO A 66 -10.54 -15.19 13.05
CA PRO A 66 -9.47 -16.17 13.27
C PRO A 66 -8.67 -16.48 12.00
N GLN A 67 -9.33 -16.53 10.85
CA GLN A 67 -8.67 -16.75 9.56
C GLN A 67 -7.72 -15.61 9.20
N THR A 68 -8.14 -14.35 9.37
CA THR A 68 -7.30 -13.17 9.13
C THR A 68 -6.11 -13.13 10.09
N GLN A 69 -6.33 -13.39 11.37
CA GLN A 69 -5.25 -13.43 12.37
C GLN A 69 -4.26 -14.56 12.10
N SER A 70 -4.73 -15.75 11.70
CA SER A 70 -3.86 -16.87 11.33
C SER A 70 -2.96 -16.52 10.13
N ARG A 71 -3.53 -15.88 9.10
CA ARG A 71 -2.80 -15.38 7.92
C ARG A 71 -1.74 -14.35 8.29
N ILE A 72 -2.10 -13.36 9.11
CA ILE A 72 -1.16 -12.34 9.61
C ILE A 72 -0.04 -12.99 10.42
N HIS A 73 -0.37 -13.92 11.31
CA HIS A 73 0.61 -14.63 12.12
C HIS A 73 1.58 -15.43 11.24
N ALA A 74 1.07 -16.20 10.28
CA ALA A 74 1.90 -16.94 9.34
C ALA A 74 2.86 -16.03 8.55
N ALA A 75 2.37 -14.89 8.05
CA ALA A 75 3.20 -13.93 7.33
C ALA A 75 4.28 -13.25 8.21
N ARG A 76 4.01 -13.11 9.52
CA ARG A 76 4.97 -12.52 10.48
C ARG A 76 6.03 -13.51 10.95
N GLU A 77 5.67 -14.79 11.10
CA GLU A 77 6.57 -15.86 11.53
C GLU A 77 7.42 -16.43 10.38
N ALA A 78 7.05 -16.12 9.13
CA ALA A 78 7.82 -16.55 7.96
C ALA A 78 9.25 -15.99 8.01
N LEU A 79 10.23 -16.85 7.69
CA LEU A 79 11.65 -16.44 7.59
C LEU A 79 11.89 -15.44 6.46
N TRP A 80 11.08 -15.51 5.40
CA TRP A 80 11.15 -14.68 4.21
C TRP A 80 9.88 -13.84 4.10
N VAL A 81 10.02 -12.62 3.58
CA VAL A 81 8.86 -11.75 3.36
C VAL A 81 7.96 -12.36 2.29
N ASP A 82 6.74 -12.76 2.68
CA ASP A 82 5.69 -13.15 1.75
C ASP A 82 5.02 -11.90 1.18
N TYR A 83 5.53 -11.40 0.06
CA TYR A 83 5.06 -10.17 -0.56
C TYR A 83 3.59 -10.28 -1.01
N SER A 84 3.23 -11.42 -1.60
CA SER A 84 1.86 -11.72 -2.01
C SER A 84 0.88 -11.65 -0.86
N GLU A 85 1.16 -12.33 0.25
CA GLU A 85 0.27 -12.40 1.40
C GLU A 85 0.17 -11.04 2.12
N VAL A 86 1.31 -10.37 2.33
CA VAL A 86 1.33 -9.04 2.96
C VAL A 86 0.58 -8.02 2.12
N MET A 87 0.81 -7.99 0.80
CA MET A 87 0.09 -7.07 -0.09
C MET A 87 -1.41 -7.37 -0.12
N ALA A 88 -1.80 -8.65 -0.16
CA ALA A 88 -3.21 -9.05 -0.15
C ALA A 88 -3.93 -8.60 1.13
N LEU A 89 -3.32 -8.81 2.30
CA LEU A 89 -3.85 -8.36 3.59
C LEU A 89 -3.97 -6.83 3.64
N LYS A 90 -2.92 -6.10 3.25
CA LYS A 90 -2.90 -4.64 3.28
C LYS A 90 -3.90 -4.02 2.31
N ILE A 91 -4.00 -4.51 1.07
CA ILE A 91 -4.99 -4.00 0.10
C ILE A 91 -6.42 -4.27 0.58
N THR A 92 -6.67 -5.41 1.24
CA THR A 92 -8.00 -5.69 1.80
C THR A 92 -8.36 -4.66 2.88
N ALA A 93 -7.44 -4.43 3.82
CA ALA A 93 -7.63 -3.46 4.89
C ALA A 93 -7.78 -2.01 4.37
N LEU A 94 -6.89 -1.58 3.47
CA LEU A 94 -6.90 -0.23 2.89
C LEU A 94 -8.15 0.04 2.04
N ARG A 95 -8.74 -0.99 1.42
CA ARG A 95 -10.03 -0.84 0.72
C ARG A 95 -11.18 -0.57 1.68
N MET A 96 -11.20 -1.24 2.84
CA MET A 96 -12.19 -0.98 3.88
C MET A 96 -11.98 0.42 4.49
N ALA A 97 -10.72 0.82 4.71
CA ALA A 97 -10.38 2.17 5.15
C ALA A 97 -10.83 3.22 4.12
N TRP A 98 -10.57 2.99 2.83
CA TRP A 98 -11.01 3.89 1.77
C TRP A 98 -12.53 4.05 1.73
N GLN A 99 -13.29 2.96 1.91
CA GLN A 99 -14.76 3.05 1.99
C GLN A 99 -15.20 3.97 3.13
N GLN A 100 -14.57 3.88 4.31
CA GLN A 100 -14.86 4.77 5.43
C GLN A 100 -14.42 6.22 5.12
N PHE A 101 -13.23 6.42 4.56
CA PHE A 101 -12.71 7.73 4.17
C PHE A 101 -13.65 8.45 3.20
N THR A 102 -14.27 7.75 2.25
CA THR A 102 -15.21 8.36 1.29
C THR A 102 -16.51 8.87 1.92
N LEU A 103 -16.82 8.46 3.16
CA LEU A 103 -17.98 8.93 3.91
C LEU A 103 -17.68 10.20 4.73
N ARG A 104 -16.40 10.61 4.84
CA ARG A 104 -16.02 11.84 5.52
C ARG A 104 -16.66 13.06 4.87
N HIS A 105 -16.97 14.06 5.68
CA HIS A 105 -17.50 15.32 5.19
C HIS A 105 -16.48 16.05 4.31
N HIS A 106 -16.95 16.77 3.29
CA HIS A 106 -16.08 17.53 2.40
C HIS A 106 -15.28 18.66 3.08
N HIS A 107 -15.70 19.08 4.29
CA HIS A 107 -14.98 20.05 5.13
C HIS A 107 -13.98 19.39 6.10
N ASP A 108 -13.86 18.06 6.10
CA ASP A 108 -12.86 17.35 6.89
C ASP A 108 -11.43 17.72 6.42
N GLU A 109 -10.55 18.03 7.37
CA GLU A 109 -9.18 18.46 7.08
C GLU A 109 -8.37 17.42 6.31
N ARG A 110 -8.58 16.12 6.57
CA ARG A 110 -7.91 15.03 5.85
C ARG A 110 -8.42 14.93 4.41
N VAL A 111 -9.73 15.12 4.19
CA VAL A 111 -10.30 15.16 2.83
C VAL A 111 -9.70 16.32 2.04
N ALA A 112 -9.63 17.51 2.64
CA ALA A 112 -9.02 18.69 2.03
C ALA A 112 -7.51 18.50 1.75
N ALA A 113 -6.77 17.87 2.67
CA ALA A 113 -5.36 17.56 2.50
C ALA A 113 -5.14 16.53 1.37
N PHE A 114 -5.97 15.50 1.28
CA PHE A 114 -5.91 14.50 0.23
C PHE A 114 -6.21 15.09 -1.16
N GLN A 115 -7.25 15.93 -1.27
CA GLN A 115 -7.56 16.63 -2.51
C GLN A 115 -6.42 17.55 -2.96
N ARG A 116 -5.78 18.25 -2.01
CA ARG A 116 -4.60 19.08 -2.29
C ARG A 116 -3.42 18.25 -2.78
N PHE A 117 -3.14 17.12 -2.13
CA PHE A 117 -2.11 16.18 -2.57
C PHE A 117 -2.36 15.69 -4.00
N ILE A 118 -3.62 15.38 -4.35
CA ILE A 118 -3.99 15.00 -5.72
C ILE A 118 -3.71 16.14 -6.70
N ALA A 119 -4.14 17.36 -6.38
CA ALA A 119 -3.94 18.52 -7.23
C ALA A 119 -2.45 18.83 -7.44
N GLU A 120 -1.63 18.77 -6.38
CA GLU A 120 -0.18 18.98 -6.44
C GLU A 120 0.55 17.86 -7.17
N GLY A 121 0.08 16.61 -7.05
CA GLY A 121 0.64 15.47 -7.77
C GLY A 121 0.38 15.48 -9.28
N GLY A 122 -0.71 16.15 -9.69
CA GLY A 122 -1.06 16.42 -11.08
C GLY A 122 -1.11 15.17 -11.97
N GLU A 123 -0.80 15.36 -13.25
CA GLU A 123 -0.87 14.32 -14.27
C GLU A 123 0.04 13.11 -13.94
N SER A 124 1.19 13.35 -13.33
CA SER A 124 2.12 12.27 -12.98
C SER A 124 1.55 11.32 -11.92
N LEU A 125 0.76 11.82 -10.97
CA LEU A 125 0.11 11.00 -9.95
C LEU A 125 -1.05 10.23 -10.56
N TRP A 126 -1.82 10.92 -11.42
CA TRP A 126 -2.92 10.31 -12.14
C TRP A 126 -2.45 9.13 -12.99
N HIS A 127 -1.37 9.28 -13.77
CA HIS A 127 -0.78 8.19 -14.55
C HIS A 127 -0.33 7.00 -13.69
N GLN A 128 0.26 7.24 -12.51
CA GLN A 128 0.64 6.17 -11.59
C GLN A 128 -0.60 5.40 -11.10
N ALA A 129 -1.63 6.11 -10.65
CA ALA A 129 -2.85 5.49 -10.17
C ALA A 129 -3.55 4.69 -11.28
N VAL A 130 -3.65 5.25 -12.49
CA VAL A 130 -4.23 4.58 -13.66
C VAL A 130 -3.42 3.34 -14.04
N TYR A 131 -2.09 3.42 -14.05
CA TYR A 131 -1.23 2.29 -14.33
C TYR A 131 -1.47 1.14 -13.36
N ASP A 132 -1.53 1.41 -12.04
CA ASP A 132 -1.76 0.36 -11.04
C ASP A 132 -3.15 -0.28 -11.15
N VAL A 133 -4.18 0.50 -11.52
CA VAL A 133 -5.53 0.01 -11.81
C VAL A 133 -5.54 -0.88 -13.05
N ALA A 134 -4.98 -0.41 -14.16
CA ALA A 134 -4.92 -1.14 -15.42
C ALA A 134 -4.10 -2.43 -15.28
N HIS A 135 -2.97 -2.37 -14.58
CA HIS A 135 -2.14 -3.54 -14.32
C HIS A 135 -2.91 -4.61 -13.51
N ARG A 136 -3.68 -4.19 -12.51
CA ARG A 136 -4.55 -5.11 -11.76
C ARG A 136 -5.62 -5.76 -12.65
N GLN A 137 -6.23 -5.00 -13.57
CA GLN A 137 -7.24 -5.53 -14.49
C GLN A 137 -6.64 -6.59 -15.44
N HIS A 138 -5.48 -6.32 -16.03
CA HIS A 138 -4.81 -7.28 -16.93
C HIS A 138 -4.32 -8.53 -16.19
N GLN A 139 -3.83 -8.40 -14.95
CA GLN A 139 -3.49 -9.55 -14.09
C GLN A 139 -4.70 -10.47 -13.88
N THR A 140 -5.89 -9.92 -13.62
CA THR A 140 -7.11 -10.74 -13.44
C THR A 140 -7.60 -11.42 -14.71
N GLN A 141 -7.19 -10.94 -15.90
CA GLN A 141 -7.57 -11.49 -17.19
C GLN A 141 -6.58 -12.58 -17.70
N GLY A 142 -5.59 -12.96 -16.89
CA GLY A 142 -4.63 -14.03 -17.22
C GLY A 142 -3.32 -13.56 -17.86
N ASN A 143 -3.11 -12.25 -18.05
CA ASN A 143 -1.82 -11.69 -18.45
C ASN A 143 -0.90 -11.50 -17.23
N ALA A 144 -0.65 -12.59 -16.51
CA ALA A 144 -0.14 -12.60 -15.14
C ALA A 144 1.31 -12.11 -14.95
N ARG A 145 2.05 -11.75 -16.00
CA ARG A 145 3.51 -11.57 -15.91
C ARG A 145 4.12 -10.37 -16.63
N CYS A 146 3.33 -9.52 -17.28
CA CYS A 146 3.90 -8.50 -18.15
C CYS A 146 3.30 -7.11 -17.92
N GLY A 147 4.18 -6.10 -17.99
CA GLY A 147 3.83 -4.69 -17.90
C GLY A 147 3.08 -4.20 -19.15
N TRP A 148 2.97 -2.88 -19.27
CA TRP A 148 2.23 -2.22 -20.35
C TRP A 148 2.64 -2.67 -21.77
N GLU A 149 3.87 -3.15 -21.96
CA GLU A 149 4.40 -3.66 -23.24
C GLU A 149 3.60 -4.82 -23.84
N THR A 150 2.77 -5.50 -23.06
CA THR A 150 1.95 -6.63 -23.52
C THR A 150 0.45 -6.39 -23.35
N TRP A 151 0.04 -5.15 -23.08
CA TRP A 151 -1.37 -4.81 -23.05
C TRP A 151 -1.88 -4.62 -24.50
N PRO A 152 -3.16 -4.89 -24.78
CA PRO A 152 -3.74 -4.78 -26.12
C PRO A 152 -3.62 -3.38 -26.75
#